data_AF-A0A2N2IWD6-F1
#
_entry.id   AF-A0A2N2IWD6-F1
#
_cell.length_a   1.000
_cell.length_b   1.000
_cell.length_c   1.000
_cell.angle_alpha   90.00
_cell.angle_beta   90.00
_cell.angle_gamma   90.00
#
_symmetry.space_group_name_H-M   'P 1'
#
loop_
_entity.id
_entity.type
_entity.pdbx_description
1 polymer ?
#
loop_
_entity_poly.entity_id
_entity_poly.type
_entity_poly.pdbx_seq_one_letter_code
_entity_poly.pdbx_strand_id
1 'polypeptide(L)'
;MSHLIRTLLLVVTGTALAGCAVETADSTTFDSEETGSAESDVSANKATFVTLRQDYRKCMAPMCGGFWVKDVNRNTEEKYVSGLDFSASGLDDELIARVQEAPAGELIIRGKLGPKEPQFGTRPLMVYEAFRGMPGVEPLAGDIFFQAEDRDPQIQCFTAPCPNEIAHRLNTSQAYAFDGYQVALASRPHVDQDWLIDRVNHHGAIVAALFVQGEQFPGGYAYLLDASQVYLNMADMTGPCPAIKLAQCPEPGSEWTYTRDENLCVMPNSCSTNNNCPSLQPPQCAEGYSVAAWRTDSPSCIRFACDPSFVLPY
;
A
#
# COMPACT_ATOMS: atom_id res chain seq x y z
N MET A 1 -41.45 -46.14 -8.85
CA MET A 1 -40.12 -46.63 -8.45
C MET A 1 -39.50 -45.53 -7.59
N SER A 2 -39.87 -45.28 -6.33
CA SER A 2 -39.96 -46.10 -5.10
C SER A 2 -38.64 -46.75 -4.69
N HIS A 3 -37.77 -45.99 -4.03
CA HIS A 3 -36.75 -46.48 -3.10
C HIS A 3 -36.83 -45.61 -1.83
N LEU A 4 -37.57 -46.04 -0.80
CA LEU A 4 -37.19 -46.94 0.32
C LEU A 4 -36.12 -46.36 1.25
N ILE A 5 -36.66 -45.82 2.35
CA ILE A 5 -36.07 -45.35 3.60
C ILE A 5 -35.22 -46.45 4.25
N ARG A 6 -34.01 -46.08 4.71
CA ARG A 6 -33.26 -46.82 5.73
C ARG A 6 -32.79 -45.86 6.83
N THR A 7 -33.64 -45.73 7.84
CA THR A 7 -33.34 -45.08 9.11
C THR A 7 -32.41 -45.99 9.91
N LEU A 8 -31.16 -45.59 10.09
CA LEU A 8 -30.20 -46.27 10.96
C LEU A 8 -30.22 -45.57 12.32
N LEU A 9 -30.77 -46.24 13.32
CA LEU A 9 -30.78 -45.80 14.72
C LEU A 9 -29.42 -46.14 15.33
N LEU A 10 -28.60 -45.13 15.63
CA LEU A 10 -27.28 -45.32 16.24
C LEU A 10 -27.37 -44.99 17.74
N VAL A 11 -27.29 -46.04 18.56
CA VAL A 11 -27.25 -45.96 20.02
C VAL A 11 -25.83 -45.58 20.43
N VAL A 12 -25.64 -44.36 20.91
CA VAL A 12 -24.36 -43.89 21.47
C VAL A 12 -24.38 -44.11 22.98
N THR A 13 -23.63 -45.11 23.43
CA THR A 13 -23.33 -45.37 24.85
C THR A 13 -22.35 -44.31 25.37
N GLY A 14 -22.83 -43.49 26.32
CA GLY A 14 -22.03 -42.49 27.02
C GLY A 14 -20.98 -43.12 27.93
N THR A 15 -19.71 -42.83 27.66
CA THR A 15 -18.59 -43.09 28.57
C THR A 15 -18.20 -41.75 29.19
N ALA A 16 -18.38 -41.64 30.50
CA ALA A 16 -17.93 -40.48 31.28
C ALA A 16 -16.40 -40.58 31.45
N LEU A 17 -15.67 -39.89 30.58
CA LEU A 17 -14.24 -39.61 30.79
C LEU A 17 -14.14 -38.35 31.65
N ALA A 18 -13.45 -38.48 32.79
CA ALA A 18 -13.03 -37.36 33.62
C ALA A 18 -12.09 -36.47 32.80
N GLY A 19 -12.59 -35.31 32.39
CA GLY A 19 -11.82 -34.31 31.67
C GLY A 19 -10.82 -33.64 32.59
N CYS A 20 -9.54 -33.77 32.27
CA CYS A 20 -8.58 -32.74 32.62
C CYS A 20 -8.98 -31.51 31.78
N ALA A 21 -9.52 -30.49 32.45
CA ALA A 21 -9.70 -29.17 31.87
C ALA A 21 -8.32 -28.65 31.47
N VAL A 22 -7.97 -28.81 30.20
CA VAL A 22 -6.98 -27.98 29.55
C VAL A 22 -7.62 -26.60 29.50
N GLU A 23 -7.04 -25.64 30.22
CA GLU A 23 -7.30 -24.23 30.01
C GLU A 23 -7.00 -23.94 28.54
N THR A 24 -8.07 -23.89 27.75
CA THR A 24 -8.05 -23.25 26.44
C THR A 24 -7.58 -21.83 26.69
N ALA A 25 -6.35 -21.54 26.27
CA ALA A 25 -5.82 -20.19 26.19
C ALA A 25 -6.87 -19.36 25.47
N ASP A 26 -7.49 -18.47 26.24
CA ASP A 26 -8.47 -17.51 25.79
C ASP A 26 -7.87 -16.79 24.58
N SER A 27 -8.68 -16.63 23.53
CA SER A 27 -8.31 -15.81 22.38
C SER A 27 -7.79 -14.49 22.93
N THR A 28 -6.52 -14.21 22.71
CA THR A 28 -5.90 -12.91 23.03
C THR A 28 -6.66 -11.88 22.21
N THR A 29 -7.73 -11.38 22.81
CA THR A 29 -8.33 -10.10 22.50
C THR A 29 -7.15 -9.15 22.52
N PHE A 30 -6.86 -8.55 21.37
CA PHE A 30 -5.89 -7.45 21.27
C PHE A 30 -6.45 -6.30 22.11
N ASP A 31 -6.32 -6.40 23.42
CA ASP A 31 -6.63 -5.37 24.39
C ASP A 31 -5.59 -4.28 24.17
N SER A 32 -5.98 -3.39 23.26
CA SER A 32 -5.31 -2.13 23.01
C SER A 32 -5.52 -1.30 24.27
N GLU A 33 -4.56 -1.31 25.19
CA GLU A 33 -4.51 -0.33 26.27
C GLU A 33 -4.40 1.06 25.65
N GLU A 34 -5.56 1.67 25.40
CA GLU A 34 -5.74 3.01 24.88
C GLU A 34 -5.36 4.01 25.98
N THR A 35 -4.05 4.21 26.17
CA THR A 35 -3.54 5.32 26.96
C THR A 35 -3.81 6.60 26.16
N GLY A 36 -4.84 7.34 26.59
CA GLY A 36 -5.29 8.60 26.01
C GLY A 36 -4.21 9.68 25.98
N SER A 37 -3.29 9.57 25.03
CA SER A 37 -2.44 10.67 24.60
C SER A 37 -3.36 11.67 23.90
N ALA A 38 -3.41 12.90 24.42
CA ALA A 38 -4.24 13.98 23.87
C ALA A 38 -3.96 14.14 22.37
N GLU A 39 -4.85 13.58 21.54
CA GLU A 39 -4.74 13.59 20.10
C GLU A 39 -4.91 15.03 19.61
N SER A 40 -3.79 15.72 19.37
CA SER A 40 -3.84 17.07 18.81
C SER A 40 -4.11 16.96 17.31
N ASP A 41 -5.27 17.44 16.86
CA ASP A 41 -5.60 17.63 15.45
C ASP A 41 -4.50 18.35 14.66
N VAL A 42 -4.62 18.36 13.32
CA VAL A 42 -3.81 19.22 12.45
C VAL A 42 -3.71 20.64 13.02
N SER A 43 -2.47 21.03 13.31
CA SER A 43 -2.13 22.23 14.07
C SER A 43 -0.90 22.90 13.47
N ALA A 44 -0.53 24.08 13.98
CA ALA A 44 0.67 24.78 13.55
C ALA A 44 1.97 24.17 14.13
N ASN A 45 1.86 23.33 15.17
CA ASN A 45 3.00 22.91 15.99
C ASN A 45 3.49 21.49 15.67
N LYS A 46 2.61 20.61 15.18
CA LYS A 46 2.93 19.20 14.92
C LYS A 46 2.48 18.81 13.51
N ALA A 47 3.36 18.10 12.79
CA ALA A 47 3.02 17.49 11.51
C ALA A 47 2.18 16.23 11.73
N THR A 48 1.18 16.02 10.89
CA THR A 48 0.21 14.93 10.95
C THR A 48 -0.11 14.49 9.52
N PHE A 49 -0.56 13.25 9.37
CA PHE A 49 -1.04 12.72 8.10
C PHE A 49 -2.52 13.10 7.91
N VAL A 50 -2.86 13.64 6.75
CA VAL A 50 -4.22 14.08 6.41
C VAL A 50 -4.65 13.56 5.05
N THR A 51 -5.94 13.27 4.90
CA THR A 51 -6.58 13.18 3.58
C THR A 51 -6.91 14.57 3.05
N LEU A 52 -7.03 14.69 1.73
CA LEU A 52 -7.39 15.93 1.04
C LEU A 52 -8.68 15.77 0.25
N ARG A 53 -9.50 16.83 0.29
CA ARG A 53 -10.64 17.02 -0.62
C ARG A 53 -10.63 18.44 -1.16
N GLN A 54 -10.59 18.58 -2.48
CA GLN A 54 -10.56 19.90 -3.12
C GLN A 54 -11.85 20.69 -2.84
N ASP A 55 -11.71 22.00 -2.63
CA ASP A 55 -12.84 22.91 -2.43
C ASP A 55 -13.36 23.47 -3.76
N TYR A 56 -14.41 22.84 -4.30
CA TYR A 56 -15.05 23.23 -5.57
C TYR A 56 -16.07 24.37 -5.46
N ARG A 57 -16.16 25.06 -4.31
CA ARG A 57 -17.07 26.21 -4.19
C ARG A 57 -16.67 27.29 -5.20
N LYS A 58 -17.65 27.85 -5.90
CA LYS A 58 -17.44 28.90 -6.91
C LYS A 58 -17.49 30.29 -6.26
N CYS A 59 -16.40 30.74 -5.65
CA CYS A 59 -16.26 32.11 -5.15
C CYS A 59 -14.89 32.71 -5.47
N MET A 60 -14.70 34.00 -5.17
CA MET A 60 -13.42 34.67 -5.43
C MET A 60 -12.32 34.06 -4.56
N ALA A 61 -11.23 33.61 -5.18
CA ALA A 61 -10.02 33.20 -4.48
C ALA A 61 -9.50 34.35 -3.58
N PRO A 62 -8.95 34.08 -2.38
CA PRO A 62 -8.62 32.78 -1.78
C PRO A 62 -9.74 32.18 -0.91
N MET A 63 -10.96 32.73 -0.94
CA MET A 63 -12.10 32.18 -0.19
C MET A 63 -12.62 30.86 -0.78
N CYS A 64 -12.21 30.55 -2.02
CA CYS A 64 -12.48 29.32 -2.74
C CYS A 64 -11.24 28.88 -3.53
N GLY A 65 -11.15 27.59 -3.85
CA GLY A 65 -10.00 27.00 -4.56
C GLY A 65 -8.90 26.43 -3.66
N GLY A 66 -9.16 26.28 -2.36
CA GLY A 66 -8.29 25.58 -1.41
C GLY A 66 -8.64 24.10 -1.22
N PHE A 67 -8.38 23.58 -0.03
CA PHE A 67 -8.62 22.17 0.32
C PHE A 67 -9.29 22.04 1.69
N TRP A 68 -10.07 20.98 1.85
CA TRP A 68 -10.51 20.46 3.13
C TRP A 68 -9.58 19.32 3.52
N VAL A 69 -8.95 19.43 4.70
CA VAL A 69 -8.06 18.41 5.25
C VAL A 69 -8.73 17.70 6.41
N LYS A 70 -8.50 16.39 6.55
CA LYS A 70 -8.94 15.59 7.69
C LYS A 70 -7.81 14.70 8.19
N ASP A 71 -7.58 14.68 9.50
CA ASP A 71 -6.58 13.78 10.08
C ASP A 71 -6.94 12.31 9.81
N VAL A 72 -5.99 11.53 9.29
CA VAL A 72 -6.18 10.08 9.14
C VAL A 72 -6.32 9.42 10.52
N ASN A 73 -7.08 8.33 10.58
CA ASN A 73 -7.34 7.53 11.78
C ASN A 73 -8.01 8.26 12.94
N ARG A 74 -8.48 9.50 12.75
CA ARG A 74 -9.16 10.27 13.78
C ARG A 74 -10.53 10.74 13.34
N ASN A 75 -11.44 10.84 14.30
CA ASN A 75 -12.77 11.37 14.06
C ASN A 75 -12.81 12.90 14.28
N THR A 76 -12.00 13.63 13.52
CA THR A 76 -11.93 15.10 13.57
C THR A 76 -12.79 15.72 12.48
N GLU A 77 -13.27 16.95 12.72
CA GLU A 77 -13.90 17.75 11.68
C GLU A 77 -12.88 18.16 10.61
N GLU A 78 -13.33 18.24 9.36
CA GLU A 78 -12.50 18.75 8.28
C GLU A 78 -12.12 20.22 8.53
N LYS A 79 -10.87 20.58 8.24
CA LYS A 79 -10.39 21.96 8.34
C LYS A 79 -10.06 22.52 6.97
N TYR A 80 -10.43 23.77 6.74
CA TYR A 80 -10.10 24.45 5.49
C TYR A 80 -8.65 24.93 5.51
N VAL A 81 -7.93 24.70 4.41
CA VAL A 81 -6.62 25.27 4.12
C VAL A 81 -6.68 26.00 2.78
N SER A 82 -6.04 27.18 2.69
CA SER A 82 -6.10 28.02 1.49
C SER A 82 -5.31 27.49 0.31
N GLY A 83 -4.43 26.51 0.53
CA GLY A 83 -3.58 25.92 -0.47
C GLY A 83 -2.55 24.98 0.15
N LEU A 84 -1.75 24.35 -0.71
CA LEU A 84 -0.64 23.48 -0.33
C LEU A 84 0.67 24.23 -0.59
N ASP A 85 1.56 24.24 0.40
CA ASP A 85 2.89 24.82 0.31
C ASP A 85 3.94 23.71 0.37
N PHE A 86 4.57 23.43 -0.78
CA PHE A 86 5.57 22.37 -0.96
C PHE A 86 7.01 22.85 -0.72
N SER A 87 7.22 24.08 -0.24
CA SER A 87 8.57 24.63 -0.03
C SER A 87 9.43 23.82 0.94
N ALA A 88 8.81 22.97 1.77
CA ALA A 88 9.48 22.12 2.75
C ALA A 88 9.44 20.61 2.43
N SER A 89 8.91 20.20 1.27
CA SER A 89 8.77 18.76 0.94
C SER A 89 10.00 18.16 0.28
N GLY A 90 10.83 18.98 -0.36
CA GLY A 90 11.96 18.51 -1.17
C GLY A 90 11.55 17.87 -2.50
N LEU A 91 10.26 17.91 -2.86
CA LEU A 91 9.76 17.48 -4.17
C LEU A 91 10.13 18.53 -5.23
N ASP A 92 10.46 18.08 -6.43
CA ASP A 92 10.64 18.96 -7.59
C ASP A 92 9.28 19.40 -8.20
N ASP A 93 9.33 20.38 -9.11
CA ASP A 93 8.13 20.94 -9.74
C ASP A 93 7.30 19.89 -10.50
N GLU A 94 7.95 18.85 -11.03
CA GLU A 94 7.30 17.79 -11.78
C GLU A 94 6.49 16.87 -10.85
N LEU A 95 7.10 16.44 -9.74
CA LEU A 95 6.43 15.65 -8.71
C LEU A 95 5.32 16.45 -8.02
N ILE A 96 5.54 17.76 -7.80
CA ILE A 96 4.49 18.65 -7.28
C ILE A 96 3.29 18.69 -8.23
N ALA A 97 3.51 18.80 -9.55
CA ALA A 97 2.44 18.76 -10.53
C ALA A 97 1.68 17.43 -10.48
N ARG A 98 2.38 16.28 -10.40
CA ARG A 98 1.75 14.96 -10.26
C ARG A 98 0.93 14.81 -8.98
N VAL A 99 1.34 15.43 -7.88
CA VAL A 99 0.55 15.49 -6.64
C VAL A 99 -0.71 16.33 -6.84
N GLN A 100 -0.59 17.49 -7.48
CA GLN A 100 -1.72 18.41 -7.69
C GLN A 100 -2.75 17.89 -8.69
N GLU A 101 -2.34 17.06 -9.65
CA GLU A 101 -3.20 16.40 -10.62
C GLU A 101 -3.92 15.16 -10.06
N ALA A 102 -3.57 14.70 -8.86
CA ALA A 102 -4.17 13.51 -8.29
C ALA A 102 -5.69 13.70 -8.05
N PRO A 103 -6.52 12.72 -8.45
CA PRO A 103 -7.93 12.69 -8.12
C PRO A 103 -8.21 12.81 -6.63
N ALA A 104 -9.42 13.29 -6.29
CA ALA A 104 -9.86 13.35 -4.91
C ALA A 104 -9.88 11.94 -4.28
N GLY A 105 -9.39 11.81 -3.05
CA GLY A 105 -9.29 10.52 -2.36
C GLY A 105 -7.98 9.75 -2.63
N GLU A 106 -7.19 10.14 -3.64
CA GLU A 106 -5.91 9.49 -3.95
C GLU A 106 -4.72 10.13 -3.24
N LEU A 107 -4.91 11.09 -2.34
CA LEU A 107 -3.81 11.78 -1.66
C LEU A 107 -3.84 11.61 -0.14
N ILE A 108 -2.70 11.21 0.40
CA ILE A 108 -2.35 11.38 1.81
C ILE A 108 -1.17 12.35 1.88
N ILE A 109 -1.29 13.38 2.72
CA ILE A 109 -0.24 14.38 2.92
C ILE A 109 0.20 14.36 4.37
N ARG A 110 1.51 14.38 4.60
CA ARG A 110 2.06 14.72 5.91
C ARG A 110 2.41 16.20 5.93
N GLY A 111 1.80 16.94 6.84
CA GLY A 111 1.97 18.39 6.89
C GLY A 111 1.53 19.02 8.20
N LYS A 112 1.72 20.34 8.30
CA LYS A 112 1.22 21.15 9.42
C LYS A 112 0.69 22.49 8.93
N LEU A 113 -0.14 23.16 9.72
CA LEU A 113 -0.70 24.45 9.32
C LEU A 113 0.39 25.52 9.27
N GLY A 114 0.45 26.25 8.16
CA GLY A 114 1.31 27.40 7.97
C GLY A 114 0.88 28.64 8.77
N PRO A 115 1.62 29.76 8.61
CA PRO A 115 1.26 31.03 9.22
C PRO A 115 -0.12 31.49 8.73
N LYS A 116 -0.83 32.20 9.61
CA LYS A 116 -2.14 32.77 9.31
C LYS A 116 -1.97 34.00 8.42
N GLU A 117 -2.67 34.03 7.31
CA GLU A 117 -2.74 35.18 6.41
C GLU A 117 -3.59 36.30 7.08
N PRO A 118 -3.18 37.57 7.02
CA PRO A 118 -3.81 38.65 7.79
C PRO A 118 -5.20 39.09 7.31
N GLN A 119 -5.50 39.03 6.02
CA GLN A 119 -6.73 39.56 5.42
C GLN A 119 -7.95 38.67 5.68
N PHE A 120 -7.82 37.36 5.45
CA PHE A 120 -8.91 36.38 5.56
C PHE A 120 -8.73 35.44 6.74
N GLY A 121 -7.53 35.41 7.33
CA GLY A 121 -7.25 34.52 8.44
C GLY A 121 -7.13 33.05 8.06
N THR A 122 -6.97 32.75 6.77
CA THR A 122 -6.75 31.39 6.27
C THR A 122 -5.29 30.97 6.49
N ARG A 123 -5.03 29.66 6.41
CA ARG A 123 -3.68 29.09 6.53
C ARG A 123 -3.44 28.13 5.37
N PRO A 124 -2.25 28.14 4.74
CA PRO A 124 -1.84 27.04 3.87
C PRO A 124 -1.51 25.79 4.71
N LEU A 125 -1.50 24.63 4.08
CA LEU A 125 -0.88 23.43 4.64
C LEU A 125 0.57 23.36 4.14
N MET A 126 1.54 23.44 5.05
CA MET A 126 2.95 23.19 4.71
C MET A 126 3.14 21.68 4.58
N VAL A 127 3.48 21.23 3.38
CA VAL A 127 3.64 19.83 3.00
C VAL A 127 5.08 19.40 3.24
N TYR A 128 5.25 18.29 3.95
CA TYR A 128 6.54 17.63 4.17
C TYR A 128 6.68 16.38 3.33
N GLU A 129 5.62 15.57 3.26
CA GLU A 129 5.59 14.35 2.45
C GLU A 129 4.24 14.27 1.74
N ALA A 130 4.24 13.70 0.54
CA ALA A 130 3.05 13.46 -0.25
C ALA A 130 3.04 12.01 -0.71
N PHE A 131 1.87 11.39 -0.61
CA PHE A 131 1.67 10.00 -1.00
C PHE A 131 0.47 9.92 -1.95
N ARG A 132 0.61 9.14 -3.02
CA ARG A 132 -0.44 8.97 -4.03
C ARG A 132 -0.92 7.52 -4.09
N GLY A 133 -2.23 7.36 -3.97
CA GLY A 133 -2.94 6.08 -3.98
C GLY A 133 -2.88 5.40 -5.35
N MET A 134 -3.10 4.07 -5.37
CA MET A 134 -3.24 3.33 -6.62
C MET A 134 -4.47 3.84 -7.41
N PRO A 135 -4.34 4.11 -8.73
CA PRO A 135 -5.39 4.79 -9.49
C PRO A 135 -6.72 4.05 -9.52
N GLY A 136 -7.79 4.78 -9.22
CA GLY A 136 -9.15 4.25 -9.19
C GLY A 136 -9.41 3.22 -8.09
N VAL A 137 -8.51 3.04 -7.13
CA VAL A 137 -8.72 2.21 -5.94
C VAL A 137 -9.12 3.12 -4.78
N GLU A 138 -10.05 2.70 -3.94
CA GLU A 138 -10.50 3.46 -2.77
C GLU A 138 -10.37 2.59 -1.52
N PRO A 139 -9.98 3.18 -0.37
CA PRO A 139 -10.02 2.48 0.91
C PRO A 139 -11.39 1.89 1.21
N LEU A 140 -11.43 0.69 1.78
CA LEU A 140 -12.67 0.08 2.24
C LEU A 140 -13.18 0.74 3.52
N ALA A 141 -14.48 0.62 3.74
CA ALA A 141 -15.10 1.13 4.95
C ALA A 141 -14.55 0.37 6.18
N GLY A 142 -14.01 1.11 7.14
CA GLY A 142 -13.43 0.56 8.37
C GLY A 142 -11.92 0.44 8.35
N ASP A 143 -11.28 0.65 7.19
CA ASP A 143 -9.82 0.61 7.10
C ASP A 143 -9.14 1.61 8.01
N ILE A 144 -7.96 1.21 8.47
CA ILE A 144 -7.06 2.01 9.26
C ILE A 144 -5.80 2.25 8.42
N PHE A 145 -5.22 3.44 8.54
CA PHE A 145 -4.02 3.82 7.80
C PHE A 145 -2.77 3.46 8.58
N PHE A 146 -1.83 2.76 7.96
CA PHE A 146 -0.57 2.34 8.54
C PHE A 146 0.62 2.69 7.64
N GLN A 147 1.79 2.83 8.25
CA GLN A 147 3.08 2.57 7.59
C GLN A 147 3.63 1.27 8.15
N ALA A 148 4.19 0.42 7.30
CA ALA A 148 4.80 -0.83 7.73
C ALA A 148 6.31 -0.80 7.49
N GLU A 149 7.03 -1.61 8.25
CA GLU A 149 8.46 -1.82 8.10
C GLU A 149 8.87 -3.19 8.66
N ASP A 150 10.00 -3.68 8.17
CA ASP A 150 10.70 -4.82 8.75
C ASP A 150 11.01 -4.57 10.23
N ARG A 151 10.81 -5.62 11.04
CA ARG A 151 11.23 -5.62 12.43
C ARG A 151 12.75 -5.67 12.53
N ASP A 152 13.33 -4.71 13.25
CA ASP A 152 14.75 -4.72 13.62
C ASP A 152 14.94 -4.87 15.15
N PRO A 153 15.56 -5.94 15.66
CA PRO A 153 16.08 -7.10 14.92
C PRO A 153 14.98 -8.08 14.51
N GLN A 154 15.21 -8.78 13.39
CA GLN A 154 14.34 -9.86 12.93
C GLN A 154 14.31 -11.03 13.93
N ILE A 155 13.12 -11.61 14.09
CA ILE A 155 12.89 -12.82 14.89
C ILE A 155 13.38 -14.05 14.12
N GLN A 156 14.18 -14.87 14.79
CA GLN A 156 14.48 -16.21 14.31
C GLN A 156 13.25 -17.11 14.48
N CYS A 157 12.74 -17.60 13.36
CA CYS A 157 11.53 -18.38 13.33
C CYS A 157 11.80 -19.85 13.72
N PHE A 158 11.39 -20.27 14.91
CA PHE A 158 11.43 -21.67 15.34
C PHE A 158 10.12 -22.41 15.06
N THR A 159 8.99 -21.71 15.26
CA THR A 159 7.64 -22.20 15.03
C THR A 159 6.81 -21.05 14.47
N ALA A 160 6.29 -21.18 13.25
CA ALA A 160 5.39 -20.19 12.67
C ALA A 160 4.06 -20.10 13.44
N PRO A 161 3.39 -18.94 13.48
CA PRO A 161 3.69 -17.68 12.77
C PRO A 161 4.84 -16.87 13.41
N CYS A 162 5.52 -16.04 12.61
CA CYS A 162 6.74 -15.34 12.98
C CYS A 162 6.64 -13.87 12.54
N PRO A 163 6.11 -12.99 13.41
CA PRO A 163 5.74 -11.65 13.00
C PRO A 163 6.98 -10.75 12.91
N ASN A 164 7.60 -10.78 11.74
CA ASN A 164 8.79 -10.02 11.37
C ASN A 164 8.47 -8.65 10.79
N GLU A 165 7.20 -8.26 10.75
CA GLU A 165 6.76 -6.97 10.24
C GLU A 165 6.11 -6.16 11.37
N ILE A 166 6.29 -4.84 11.35
CA ILE A 166 5.65 -3.90 12.29
C ILE A 166 4.83 -2.87 11.51
N ALA A 167 3.54 -2.77 11.82
CA ALA A 167 2.66 -1.76 11.27
C ALA A 167 2.43 -0.64 12.29
N HIS A 168 2.87 0.57 11.98
CA HIS A 168 2.68 1.79 12.75
C HIS A 168 1.39 2.48 12.33
N ARG A 169 0.43 2.59 13.25
CA ARG A 169 -0.83 3.28 12.97
C ARG A 169 -0.57 4.79 12.85
N LEU A 170 -0.95 5.36 11.72
CA LEU A 170 -0.70 6.77 11.47
C LEU A 170 -1.41 7.67 12.47
N ASN A 171 -0.75 8.78 12.82
CA ASN A 171 -1.18 9.78 13.80
C ASN A 171 -1.33 9.30 15.25
N THR A 172 -0.90 8.07 15.56
CA THR A 172 -0.86 7.56 16.94
C THR A 172 0.55 7.05 17.27
N SER A 173 0.74 6.50 18.46
CA SER A 173 1.96 5.75 18.83
C SER A 173 1.73 4.24 18.85
N GLN A 174 0.59 3.76 18.32
CA GLN A 174 0.25 2.35 18.32
C GLN A 174 1.00 1.64 17.18
N ALA A 175 1.55 0.47 17.49
CA ALA A 175 2.19 -0.40 16.52
C ALA A 175 1.73 -1.85 16.74
N TYR A 176 1.66 -2.62 15.66
CA TYR A 176 1.18 -3.99 15.66
C TYR A 176 2.17 -4.87 14.91
N ALA A 177 2.57 -5.99 15.51
CA ALA A 177 3.40 -6.99 14.84
C ALA A 177 2.51 -7.93 14.00
N PHE A 178 2.96 -8.29 12.81
CA PHE A 178 2.21 -9.15 11.88
C PHE A 178 3.14 -9.98 10.99
N ASP A 179 2.58 -10.95 10.27
CA ASP A 179 3.30 -12.05 9.61
C ASP A 179 3.49 -11.87 8.10
N GLY A 180 2.73 -10.98 7.46
CA GLY A 180 2.86 -10.73 6.03
C GLY A 180 1.77 -9.82 5.46
N TYR A 181 1.88 -9.58 4.17
CA TYR A 181 1.06 -8.60 3.44
C TYR A 181 0.06 -9.29 2.52
N GLN A 182 -1.13 -8.71 2.35
CA GLN A 182 -1.98 -8.97 1.20
C GLN A 182 -2.31 -7.63 0.54
N VAL A 183 -2.04 -7.52 -0.77
CA VAL A 183 -2.27 -6.28 -1.54
C VAL A 183 -3.18 -6.51 -2.74
N ALA A 184 -3.83 -7.67 -2.81
CA ALA A 184 -4.68 -8.04 -3.93
C ALA A 184 -5.87 -7.08 -4.10
N LEU A 185 -6.42 -6.57 -2.99
CA LEU A 185 -7.51 -5.59 -2.99
C LEU A 185 -7.05 -4.21 -3.46
N ALA A 186 -5.81 -3.82 -3.12
CA ALA A 186 -5.18 -2.60 -3.59
C ALA A 186 -4.69 -2.64 -5.04
N SER A 187 -4.69 -3.82 -5.67
CA SER A 187 -4.07 -4.08 -6.96
C SER A 187 -5.11 -4.24 -8.06
N ARG A 188 -4.96 -3.49 -9.16
CA ARG A 188 -5.67 -3.76 -10.41
C ARG A 188 -5.08 -5.00 -11.10
N PRO A 189 -5.81 -5.65 -12.04
CA PRO A 189 -5.27 -6.77 -12.81
C PRO A 189 -3.94 -6.41 -13.48
N HIS A 190 -2.98 -7.34 -13.46
CA HIS A 190 -1.64 -7.20 -14.02
C HIS A 190 -0.71 -6.17 -13.36
N VAL A 191 -1.10 -5.54 -12.25
CA VAL A 191 -0.15 -4.83 -11.40
C VAL A 191 0.74 -5.86 -10.70
N ASP A 192 2.03 -5.55 -10.60
CA ASP A 192 3.01 -6.39 -9.90
C ASP A 192 2.81 -6.26 -8.38
N GLN A 193 2.28 -7.32 -7.76
CA GLN A 193 1.99 -7.33 -6.32
C GLN A 193 3.26 -7.46 -5.47
N ASP A 194 4.30 -8.11 -5.98
CA ASP A 194 5.57 -8.24 -5.24
C ASP A 194 6.25 -6.86 -5.14
N TRP A 195 6.23 -6.10 -6.25
CA TRP A 195 6.66 -4.70 -6.23
C TRP A 195 5.84 -3.84 -5.27
N LEU A 196 4.51 -4.03 -5.24
CA LEU A 196 3.66 -3.23 -4.36
C LEU A 196 3.92 -3.55 -2.87
N ILE A 197 4.17 -4.82 -2.54
CA ILE A 197 4.58 -5.25 -1.19
C ILE A 197 5.95 -4.65 -0.82
N ASP A 198 6.91 -4.65 -1.75
CA ASP A 198 8.21 -4.01 -1.55
C ASP A 198 8.08 -2.51 -1.24
N ARG A 199 7.21 -1.80 -1.97
CA ARG A 199 6.93 -0.38 -1.69
C ARG A 199 6.39 -0.15 -0.28
N VAL A 200 5.54 -1.07 0.20
CA VAL A 200 4.99 -1.02 1.57
C VAL A 200 6.07 -1.28 2.61
N ASN A 201 6.90 -2.31 2.42
CA ASN A 201 7.87 -2.71 3.44
C ASN A 201 9.10 -1.79 3.50
N HIS A 202 9.67 -1.45 2.34
CA HIS A 202 11.00 -0.82 2.28
C HIS A 202 10.99 0.65 1.87
N HIS A 203 9.90 1.13 1.26
CA HIS A 203 9.82 2.47 0.70
C HIS A 203 8.80 3.38 1.40
N GLY A 204 8.37 2.99 2.59
CA GLY A 204 7.53 3.81 3.47
C GLY A 204 6.17 4.16 2.90
N ALA A 205 5.65 3.36 1.95
CA ALA A 205 4.29 3.54 1.45
C ALA A 205 3.28 3.43 2.61
N ILE A 206 2.17 4.15 2.47
CA ILE A 206 1.07 4.11 3.43
C ILE A 206 0.05 3.10 2.92
N VAL A 207 -0.52 2.28 3.79
CA VAL A 207 -1.62 1.38 3.43
C VAL A 207 -2.89 1.73 4.18
N ALA A 208 -4.03 1.66 3.52
CA ALA A 208 -5.32 1.54 4.19
C ALA A 208 -5.68 0.05 4.24
N ALA A 209 -5.76 -0.50 5.46
CA ALA A 209 -5.79 -1.94 5.66
C ALA A 209 -6.57 -2.36 6.90
N LEU A 210 -6.84 -3.67 6.98
CA LEU A 210 -7.29 -4.37 8.16
C LEU A 210 -6.36 -5.56 8.45
N PHE A 211 -6.33 -6.00 9.70
CA PHE A 211 -5.69 -7.27 10.05
C PHE A 211 -6.66 -8.43 9.84
N VAL A 212 -6.23 -9.45 9.11
CA VAL A 212 -6.99 -10.68 8.86
C VAL A 212 -6.21 -11.91 9.30
N GLN A 213 -6.92 -12.99 9.64
CA GLN A 213 -6.29 -14.28 9.92
C GLN A 213 -5.93 -14.98 8.61
N GLY A 214 -4.67 -15.40 8.50
CA GLY A 214 -4.11 -16.17 7.41
C GLY A 214 -4.11 -17.68 7.69
N GLU A 215 -3.09 -18.37 7.19
CA GLU A 215 -2.90 -19.79 7.40
C GLU A 215 -2.67 -20.14 8.88
N GLN A 216 -3.13 -21.32 9.29
CA GLN A 216 -2.90 -21.87 10.61
C GLN A 216 -1.61 -22.68 10.65
N PHE A 217 -0.68 -22.28 11.51
CA PHE A 217 0.57 -22.96 11.79
C PHE A 217 0.52 -23.63 13.19
N PRO A 218 1.51 -24.46 13.55
CA PRO A 218 1.56 -25.07 14.88
C PRO A 218 1.55 -24.05 16.03
N GLY A 219 2.04 -22.82 15.80
CA GLY A 219 2.04 -21.72 16.78
C GLY A 219 0.77 -20.85 16.78
N GLY A 220 -0.19 -21.09 15.89
CA GLY A 220 -1.41 -20.29 15.77
C GLY A 220 -1.68 -19.80 14.34
N TYR A 221 -2.64 -18.89 14.18
CA TYR A 221 -2.92 -18.25 12.89
C TYR A 221 -1.90 -17.14 12.61
N ALA A 222 -1.42 -17.06 11.38
CA ALA A 222 -0.75 -15.86 10.90
C ALA A 222 -1.72 -14.67 10.86
N TYR A 223 -1.23 -13.47 11.16
CA TYR A 223 -1.96 -12.23 10.99
C TYR A 223 -1.39 -11.49 9.79
N LEU A 224 -2.24 -11.16 8.83
CA LEU A 224 -1.87 -10.52 7.58
C LEU A 224 -2.43 -9.09 7.55
N LEU A 225 -1.63 -8.16 7.06
CA LEU A 225 -2.06 -6.79 6.77
C LEU A 225 -2.70 -6.78 5.38
N ASP A 226 -4.03 -6.87 5.33
CA ASP A 226 -4.81 -6.92 4.08
C ASP A 226 -5.16 -5.49 3.65
N ALA A 227 -4.35 -4.97 2.72
CA ALA A 227 -4.42 -3.62 2.22
C ALA A 227 -5.42 -3.51 1.07
N SER A 228 -6.43 -2.66 1.26
CA SER A 228 -7.39 -2.32 0.21
C SER A 228 -6.92 -1.17 -0.67
N GLN A 229 -5.98 -0.35 -0.17
CA GLN A 229 -5.34 0.73 -0.91
C GLN A 229 -3.90 0.91 -0.42
N VAL A 230 -2.99 1.23 -1.34
CA VAL A 230 -1.59 1.55 -1.09
C VAL A 230 -1.29 2.94 -1.67
N TYR A 231 -0.67 3.80 -0.87
CA TYR A 231 -0.28 5.15 -1.23
C TYR A 231 1.25 5.25 -1.28
N LEU A 232 1.77 5.42 -2.48
CA LEU A 232 3.20 5.44 -2.76
C LEU A 232 3.79 6.80 -2.42
N ASN A 233 4.97 6.81 -1.78
CA ASN A 233 5.67 8.04 -1.45
C ASN A 233 6.16 8.73 -2.73
N MET A 234 5.76 9.98 -2.93
CA MET A 234 6.11 10.75 -4.12
C MET A 234 7.57 11.20 -4.12
N ALA A 235 8.27 11.18 -2.98
CA ALA A 235 9.71 11.42 -2.94
C ALA A 235 10.53 10.18 -3.34
N ASP A 236 9.94 9.00 -3.27
CA ASP A 236 10.55 7.72 -3.65
C ASP A 236 10.34 7.40 -5.15
N MET A 237 9.69 8.30 -5.89
CA MET A 237 9.51 8.13 -7.33
C MET A 237 10.86 8.07 -8.02
N THR A 238 11.02 7.04 -8.82
CA THR A 238 12.29 6.72 -9.41
C THR A 238 12.60 7.69 -10.53
N GLY A 239 13.82 8.23 -10.48
CA GLY A 239 14.36 9.00 -11.58
C GLY A 239 14.45 8.17 -12.86
N PRO A 240 14.95 8.75 -13.97
CA PRO A 240 15.07 8.03 -15.22
C PRO A 240 15.88 6.75 -15.04
N CYS A 241 15.39 5.65 -15.62
CA CYS A 241 16.08 4.37 -15.58
C CYS A 241 17.50 4.51 -16.16
N PRO A 242 18.49 3.83 -15.56
CA PRO A 242 19.88 3.98 -16.00
C PRO A 242 20.03 3.57 -17.46
N ALA A 243 20.67 4.43 -18.26
CA ALA A 243 20.99 4.10 -19.64
C ALA A 243 22.16 3.10 -19.70
N ILE A 244 21.85 1.82 -19.92
CA ILE A 244 22.86 0.75 -19.95
C ILE A 244 23.32 0.52 -21.39
N LYS A 245 24.63 0.66 -21.62
CA LYS A 245 25.27 0.28 -22.89
C LYS A 245 25.47 -1.23 -22.91
N LEU A 246 24.65 -1.92 -23.70
CA LEU A 246 24.72 -3.37 -23.87
C LEU A 246 25.77 -3.76 -24.91
N ALA A 247 26.57 -4.78 -24.57
CA ALA A 247 27.38 -5.49 -25.56
C ALA A 247 26.47 -6.39 -26.41
N GLN A 248 26.95 -6.81 -27.59
CA GLN A 248 26.28 -7.86 -28.35
C GLN A 248 26.33 -9.17 -27.57
N CYS A 249 25.25 -9.96 -27.65
CA CYS A 249 25.25 -11.29 -27.06
C CYS A 249 26.31 -12.19 -27.74
N PRO A 250 27.00 -13.05 -26.96
CA PRO A 250 28.14 -13.82 -27.45
C PRO A 250 27.75 -14.91 -28.47
N GLU A 251 26.53 -15.45 -28.37
CA GLU A 251 26.05 -16.50 -29.27
C GLU A 251 25.30 -15.89 -30.47
N PRO A 252 25.63 -16.27 -31.72
CA PRO A 252 24.91 -15.80 -32.90
C PRO A 252 23.41 -16.12 -32.82
N GLY A 253 22.57 -15.10 -32.96
CA GLY A 253 21.11 -15.25 -32.91
C GLY A 253 20.51 -15.33 -31.50
N SER A 254 21.31 -15.12 -30.45
CA SER A 254 20.81 -14.85 -29.11
C SER A 254 20.47 -13.37 -28.91
N GLU A 255 19.47 -13.10 -28.07
CA GLU A 255 19.01 -11.76 -27.74
C GLU A 255 19.04 -11.54 -26.22
N TRP A 256 19.16 -10.28 -25.81
CA TRP A 256 19.08 -9.93 -24.39
C TRP A 256 17.66 -10.19 -23.85
N THR A 257 17.65 -10.82 -22.69
CA THR A 257 16.50 -10.90 -21.77
C THR A 257 16.71 -9.90 -20.65
N TYR A 258 15.61 -9.57 -19.99
CA TYR A 258 15.53 -8.51 -19.01
C TYR A 258 14.74 -9.00 -17.80
N THR A 259 15.07 -8.41 -16.67
CA THR A 259 14.28 -8.44 -15.45
C THR A 259 13.82 -7.03 -15.14
N ARG A 260 13.01 -6.91 -14.10
CA ARG A 260 12.61 -5.62 -13.57
C ARG A 260 13.16 -5.48 -12.16
N ASP A 261 13.73 -4.33 -11.84
CA ASP A 261 14.12 -4.03 -10.47
C ASP A 261 12.98 -3.38 -9.68
N GLU A 262 13.23 -3.10 -8.40
CA GLU A 262 12.32 -2.43 -7.48
C GLU A 262 11.88 -1.05 -8.01
N ASN A 263 12.73 -0.42 -8.82
CA ASN A 263 12.51 0.92 -9.37
C ASN A 263 11.73 0.91 -10.68
N LEU A 264 11.11 -0.24 -10.99
CA LEU A 264 10.34 -0.48 -12.19
C LEU A 264 11.17 -0.43 -13.49
N CYS A 265 12.50 -0.43 -13.38
CA CYS A 265 13.40 -0.34 -14.53
C CYS A 265 13.64 -1.70 -15.16
N VAL A 266 13.63 -1.72 -16.50
CA VAL A 266 13.92 -2.92 -17.28
C VAL A 266 15.44 -3.09 -17.36
N MET A 267 15.95 -4.03 -16.58
CA MET A 267 17.38 -4.26 -16.41
C MET A 267 17.82 -5.50 -17.20
N PRO A 268 18.94 -5.44 -17.93
CA PRO A 268 19.48 -6.61 -18.63
C PRO A 268 19.77 -7.75 -17.66
N ASN A 269 19.35 -8.96 -18.03
CA ASN A 269 19.52 -10.15 -17.22
C ASN A 269 20.53 -11.12 -17.86
N SER A 270 20.17 -11.71 -19.01
CA SER A 270 21.01 -12.71 -19.69
C SER A 270 20.73 -12.76 -21.19
N CYS A 271 21.61 -13.38 -21.98
CA CYS A 271 21.36 -13.66 -23.39
C CYS A 271 20.68 -15.03 -23.55
N SER A 272 19.65 -15.12 -24.40
CA SER A 272 18.92 -16.36 -24.67
C SER A 272 18.72 -16.59 -26.16
N THR A 273 18.78 -17.86 -26.59
CA THR A 273 18.57 -18.31 -27.99
C THR A 273 17.12 -18.70 -28.27
N ASN A 274 16.22 -18.56 -27.28
CA ASN A 274 14.86 -19.07 -27.37
C ASN A 274 13.99 -18.16 -28.25
N ASN A 275 13.98 -18.44 -29.55
CA ASN A 275 13.32 -17.60 -30.57
C ASN A 275 11.84 -17.94 -30.79
N ASN A 276 11.30 -18.94 -30.09
CA ASN A 276 9.95 -19.44 -30.34
C ASN A 276 8.94 -18.88 -29.33
N CYS A 277 8.91 -17.56 -29.26
CA CYS A 277 8.03 -16.83 -28.38
C CYS A 277 6.61 -16.81 -28.95
N PRO A 278 5.59 -17.32 -28.24
CA PRO A 278 4.23 -17.15 -28.71
C PRO A 278 3.92 -15.65 -28.78
N SER A 279 3.25 -15.22 -29.85
CA SER A 279 2.74 -13.86 -29.94
C SER A 279 1.69 -13.66 -28.85
N LEU A 280 2.08 -13.03 -27.74
CA LEU A 280 1.17 -12.64 -26.68
C LEU A 280 0.61 -11.25 -27.00
N GLN A 281 -0.70 -11.10 -26.87
CA GLN A 281 -1.33 -9.79 -26.93
C GLN A 281 -1.08 -9.06 -25.61
N PRO A 282 -0.60 -7.80 -25.62
CA PRO A 282 -0.48 -7.00 -24.42
C PRO A 282 -1.84 -6.90 -23.71
N PRO A 283 -1.90 -7.01 -22.38
CA PRO A 283 -3.14 -6.79 -21.65
C PRO A 283 -3.59 -5.34 -21.79
N GLN A 284 -4.89 -5.11 -21.64
CA GLN A 284 -5.43 -3.76 -21.50
C GLN A 284 -5.32 -3.34 -20.03
N CYS A 285 -4.59 -2.27 -19.76
CA CYS A 285 -4.50 -1.69 -18.43
C CYS A 285 -5.69 -0.76 -18.15
N ALA A 286 -6.05 -0.62 -16.87
CA ALA A 286 -7.07 0.31 -16.42
C ALA A 286 -6.64 1.78 -16.60
N GLU A 287 -7.58 2.72 -16.52
CA GLU A 287 -7.28 4.15 -16.53
C GLU A 287 -6.30 4.51 -15.39
N GLY A 288 -5.32 5.37 -15.69
CA GLY A 288 -4.25 5.72 -14.76
C GLY A 288 -3.09 4.71 -14.73
N TYR A 289 -3.13 3.66 -15.55
CA TYR A 289 -2.05 2.69 -15.70
C TYR A 289 -1.50 2.63 -17.13
N SER A 290 -0.21 2.33 -17.23
CA SER A 290 0.52 2.14 -18.49
C SER A 290 1.02 0.70 -18.60
N VAL A 291 0.98 0.13 -19.80
CA VAL A 291 1.51 -1.21 -20.04
C VAL A 291 3.04 -1.16 -20.16
N ALA A 292 3.72 -1.93 -19.32
CA ALA A 292 5.13 -2.27 -19.49
C ALA A 292 5.25 -3.66 -20.10
N ALA A 293 6.22 -3.83 -20.99
CA ALA A 293 6.51 -5.11 -21.63
C ALA A 293 8.03 -5.30 -21.71
N TRP A 294 8.50 -6.48 -21.33
CA TRP A 294 9.93 -6.81 -21.45
C TRP A 294 10.12 -8.28 -21.76
N ARG A 295 11.23 -8.59 -22.44
CA ARG A 295 11.59 -9.97 -22.76
C ARG A 295 12.21 -10.65 -21.54
N THR A 296 11.75 -11.84 -21.20
CA THR A 296 12.31 -12.67 -20.14
C THR A 296 13.00 -13.91 -20.72
N ASP A 297 13.73 -14.62 -19.87
CA ASP A 297 14.30 -15.94 -20.15
C ASP A 297 13.28 -17.09 -19.99
N SER A 298 12.05 -16.78 -19.59
CA SER A 298 10.97 -17.75 -19.40
C SER A 298 10.32 -18.20 -20.73
N PRO A 299 9.62 -19.35 -20.77
CA PRO A 299 8.95 -19.86 -21.97
C PRO A 299 7.87 -18.93 -22.57
N SER A 300 7.29 -18.06 -21.73
CA SER A 300 6.34 -17.02 -22.17
C SER A 300 7.01 -15.90 -22.98
N CYS A 301 8.35 -15.81 -22.94
CA CYS A 301 9.24 -14.82 -23.55
C CYS A 301 8.98 -13.35 -23.26
N ILE A 302 7.74 -12.89 -23.18
CA ILE A 302 7.38 -11.51 -22.91
C ILE A 302 6.55 -11.54 -21.62
N ARG A 303 6.96 -10.72 -20.66
CA ARG A 303 6.13 -10.38 -19.50
C ARG A 303 5.49 -9.02 -19.72
N PHE A 304 4.30 -8.86 -19.17
CA PHE A 304 3.56 -7.61 -19.15
C PHE A 304 3.20 -7.26 -17.72
N ALA A 305 3.23 -5.97 -17.41
CA ALA A 305 2.69 -5.42 -16.18
C ALA A 305 1.90 -4.14 -16.49
N CYS A 306 0.96 -3.80 -15.63
CA CYS A 306 0.25 -2.53 -15.65
C CYS A 306 0.77 -1.68 -14.49
N ASP A 307 1.51 -0.62 -14.81
CA ASP A 307 2.12 0.24 -13.81
C ASP A 307 1.34 1.53 -13.64
N PRO A 308 1.20 2.07 -12.42
CA PRO A 308 0.60 3.38 -12.25
C PRO A 308 1.35 4.40 -13.11
N SER A 309 0.67 5.09 -14.02
CA SER A 309 1.35 6.00 -14.94
C SER A 309 2.09 7.12 -14.22
N PHE A 310 1.64 7.47 -13.01
CA PHE A 310 2.28 8.50 -12.19
C PHE A 310 3.61 8.04 -11.57
N VAL A 311 3.97 6.75 -11.57
CA VAL A 311 5.26 6.23 -11.04
C VAL A 311 6.32 6.05 -12.13
N LEU A 312 5.96 6.24 -13.40
CA LEU A 312 6.90 6.03 -14.49
C LEU A 312 7.84 7.24 -14.65
N PRO A 313 9.12 7.00 -14.99
CA PRO A 313 10.03 8.06 -15.39
C PRO A 313 9.63 8.62 -16.77
N TYR A 314 9.73 9.94 -16.95
CA TYR A 314 9.58 10.61 -18.26
C TYR A 314 10.93 10.93 -18.90
#